data_AF-A0A9C7WFW8-F1
#
_entry.id   AF-A0A9C7WFW8-F1
#
_cell.length_a   1.000
_cell.length_b   1.000
_cell.length_c   1.000
_cell.angle_alpha   90.00
_cell.angle_beta   90.00
_cell.angle_gamma   90.00
#
_symmetry.space_group_name_H-M   'P 1'
#
loop_
_entity.id
_entity.type
_entity.pdbx_description
1 polymer ?
#
loop_
_entity_poly.entity_id
_entity_poly.type
_entity_poly.pdbx_seq_one_letter_code
_entity_poly.pdbx_strand_id
1 'polypeptide(L)' 'MTQAKKGDTVRVHYTGMLEDGTVFDTSLGREPLEFTIG' A
#
# COMPACT_ATOMS: atom_id res chain seq x y z
N MET A 1 -9.15 14.30 -9.53
CA MET A 1 -8.68 13.21 -8.65
C MET A 1 -9.69 12.08 -8.75
N THR A 2 -9.33 10.93 -9.30
CA THR A 2 -10.22 9.77 -9.37
C THR A 2 -10.18 9.05 -8.02
N GLN A 3 -11.32 8.90 -7.36
CA GLN A 3 -11.42 8.14 -6.11
C GLN A 3 -11.50 6.66 -6.43
N ALA A 4 -10.68 5.85 -5.76
CA ALA A 4 -10.74 4.40 -5.86
C ALA A 4 -12.05 3.85 -5.29
N LYS A 5 -12.60 2.81 -5.91
CA LYS A 5 -13.91 2.24 -5.62
C LYS A 5 -13.80 0.75 -5.34
N LYS A 6 -14.81 0.20 -4.67
CA LYS A 6 -14.97 -1.25 -4.54
C LYS A 6 -15.04 -1.90 -5.93
N GLY A 7 -14.26 -2.94 -6.14
CA GLY A 7 -14.02 -3.64 -7.40
C GLY A 7 -12.76 -3.17 -8.14
N ASP A 8 -12.14 -2.06 -7.75
CA ASP A 8 -10.95 -1.56 -8.43
C ASP A 8 -9.70 -2.35 -8.03
N THR A 9 -8.90 -2.73 -9.01
CA THR A 9 -7.54 -3.21 -8.77
C THR A 9 -6.61 -2.01 -8.62
N VAL A 10 -5.97 -1.90 -7.46
CA VAL A 10 -5.05 -0.82 -7.14
C VAL A 10 -3.66 -1.34 -6.85
N ARG A 11 -2.67 -0.51 -7.14
CA ARG A 11 -1.27 -0.73 -6.82
C ARG A 11 -0.83 0.32 -5.82
N VAL A 12 -0.35 -0.12 -4.66
CA VAL A 12 0.07 0.81 -3.59
C VAL A 12 1.49 0.53 -3.15
N HIS A 13 2.20 1.61 -2.85
CA HIS A 13 3.36 1.53 -1.98
C HIS A 13 2.90 1.74 -0.54
N TYR A 14 3.23 0.78 0.31
CA TYR A 14 3.02 0.84 1.75
C TYR A 14 4.36 0.84 2.49
N THR A 15 4.34 1.38 3.71
CA THR A 15 5.42 1.30 4.70
C THR A 15 4.80 0.95 6.03
N GLY A 16 5.15 -0.23 6.56
CA GLY A 16 4.77 -0.69 7.88
C GLY A 16 5.74 -0.14 8.93
N MET A 17 5.21 0.63 9.87
CA MET A 17 5.95 1.18 11.00
C MET A 17 5.32 0.71 12.31
N LEU A 18 6.16 0.47 13.32
CA LEU A 18 5.73 0.32 14.70
C LEU A 18 5.32 1.68 15.27
N GLU A 19 4.61 1.70 16.40
CA GLU A 19 4.17 2.94 17.07
C GLU A 19 5.34 3.82 17.52
N ASP A 20 6.53 3.23 17.72
CA ASP A 20 7.76 3.94 18.04
C ASP A 20 8.45 4.58 16.81
N GLY A 21 7.89 4.40 15.61
CA GLY A 21 8.42 4.91 14.35
C GLY A 21 9.41 3.98 13.64
N THR A 22 9.73 2.81 14.21
CA THR A 22 10.60 1.82 13.57
C THR A 22 9.91 1.19 12.36
N VAL A 23 10.51 1.33 11.18
CA VAL A 23 10.04 0.69 9.96
C VAL A 23 10.42 -0.79 10.00
N PHE A 24 9.43 -1.68 9.94
CA PHE A 24 9.68 -3.13 9.87
C PHE A 24 9.50 -3.69 8.46
N ASP A 25 8.66 -3.06 7.63
CA ASP A 25 8.47 -3.46 6.24
C ASP A 25 8.20 -2.26 5.35
N THR A 26 8.71 -2.28 4.12
CA THR A 26 8.42 -1.24 3.14
C THR A 26 8.48 -1.79 1.73
N SER A 27 7.52 -1.35 0.92
CA SER A 27 7.51 -1.58 -0.53
C SER A 27 8.20 -0.47 -1.30
N LEU A 28 8.74 0.55 -0.63
CA LEU A 28 9.57 1.57 -1.26
C LEU A 28 10.88 0.91 -1.73
N GLY A 29 11.11 0.91 -3.04
CA GLY A 29 12.24 0.22 -3.66
C GLY A 29 11.94 -1.22 -4.13
N ARG A 30 10.69 -1.68 -4.01
CA ARG A 30 10.19 -2.96 -4.55
C ARG A 30 8.95 -2.72 -5.42
N GLU A 31 8.44 -3.77 -6.04
CA GLU A 31 7.20 -3.71 -6.81
C GLU A 31 6.00 -3.34 -5.89
N PRO A 32 5.08 -2.48 -6.36
CA PRO A 32 3.88 -2.12 -5.60
C PRO A 32 3.03 -3.34 -5.27
N LEU A 33 2.36 -3.33 -4.12
CA LEU A 33 1.37 -4.35 -3.80
C LEU A 33 0.12 -4.12 -4.64
N GLU A 34 -0.23 -5.11 -5.47
CA GLU A 34 -1.47 -5.11 -6.24
C GLU A 34 -2.55 -5.88 -5.48
N PHE A 35 -3.71 -5.24 -5.29
CA PHE A 35 -4.89 -5.91 -4.73
C PHE A 35 -6.18 -5.27 -5.25
N THR A 36 -7.27 -6.04 -5.19
CA THR A 36 -8.61 -5.54 -5.53
C THR A 36 -9.31 -5.03 -4.27
N ILE A 37 -9.86 -3.82 -4.33
CA ILE A 37 -10.65 -3.23 -3.24
C ILE A 37 -11.98 -3.99 -3.18
N GLY A 38 -12.30 -4.66 -2.07
CA GLY A 38 -13.45 -5.58 -2.03
C GLY A 38 -14.11 -5.70 -0.67
#